data_AF-A0A8C9ELU3-F1
#
_entry.id   AF-A0A8C9ELU3-F1
#
_cell.length_a   1.000
_cell.length_b   1.000
_cell.length_c   1.000
_cell.angle_alpha   90.00
_cell.angle_beta   90.00
_cell.angle_gamma   90.00
#
_symmetry.space_group_name_H-M   'P 1'
#
loop_
_entity.id
_entity.type
_entity.pdbx_description
1 polymer ?
#
loop_
_entity_poly.entity_id
_entity_poly.type
_entity_poly.pdbx_seq_one_letter_code
_entity_poly.pdbx_strand_id
1 'polypeptide(L)'
;ACCFAAPAARCGAMDGLRAGSALQPALHLPFLPRHLYRAGKRAALCLNYIQDALLQKQWKRAAEFLTSYIESLEKDFSTEYMGPSEIIWRIGTEILCNHSRSNIKEFNSFIEQMKTLGVKRYLKVSVCLEHAFHLLCNGLIDEAYQNLSLAESWRFGERTVVQDKEMKLIQAYRGLLDYYSWSNQKNILLQYGKSKYYLSVEQEMHGCFRKAAVNLKEIIKIPGVWDLFVKPYVDLLEFYGDHQEAREVLTDYAYNSKFPANPNAHVYLYQFLKRHGAPKKSLISALKILHDIVPSHELMIDFNTMLQKSSKSLNIFALFLYVNLEYYEIKHLDWIKQEWNSRKDWWPAFHFSRYSAKRNWQENESLSYEKALVAGVLLGKDCKYFKYVSHQGCKAQVKKFRTLKKFVTKHSAACLSISGL
;
A
#
# COMPACT_ATOMS: atom_id res chain seq x y z
N ALA A 1 -21.67 15.69 -26.71
CA ALA A 1 -21.17 17.02 -27.10
C ALA A 1 -19.86 17.25 -26.35
N CYS A 2 -18.76 16.70 -26.86
CA CYS A 2 -17.77 17.36 -27.74
C CYS A 2 -17.06 18.54 -27.06
N CYS A 3 -15.78 18.35 -26.75
CA CYS A 3 -14.69 19.14 -27.34
C CYS A 3 -13.34 18.45 -27.09
N PHE A 4 -12.75 17.98 -28.21
CA PHE A 4 -11.33 17.66 -28.40
C PHE A 4 -10.47 18.93 -28.30
N ALA A 5 -9.23 18.81 -27.81
CA ALA A 5 -8.10 19.60 -28.30
C ALA A 5 -6.77 18.94 -27.92
N ALA A 6 -6.06 18.43 -28.92
CA ALA A 6 -4.61 18.25 -28.88
C ALA A 6 -3.90 19.61 -29.08
N PRO A 7 -2.60 19.70 -28.77
CA PRO A 7 -1.72 20.27 -29.80
C PRO A 7 -0.39 19.51 -29.99
N ALA A 8 -0.13 19.30 -31.28
CA ALA A 8 1.10 19.27 -32.06
C ALA A 8 2.49 19.40 -31.38
N ALA A 9 3.37 18.52 -31.84
CA ALA A 9 4.82 18.63 -31.79
C ALA A 9 5.36 19.78 -32.67
N ARG A 10 6.42 20.46 -32.20
CA ARG A 10 7.44 21.09 -33.05
C ARG A 10 8.83 20.90 -32.42
N CYS A 11 9.75 20.40 -33.23
CA CYS A 11 11.19 20.37 -32.96
C CYS A 11 11.78 21.78 -32.91
N GLY A 12 12.69 22.00 -31.99
CA GLY A 12 13.64 23.11 -31.94
C GLY A 12 14.77 22.73 -30.97
N ALA A 13 15.98 22.60 -31.47
CA ALA A 13 17.16 22.11 -30.77
C ALA A 13 18.03 23.24 -30.20
N MET A 14 18.83 22.89 -29.17
CA MET A 14 20.01 23.59 -28.58
C MET A 14 19.69 24.88 -27.78
N ASP A 15 20.24 25.17 -26.60
CA ASP A 15 21.30 24.56 -25.80
C ASP A 15 21.26 25.10 -24.34
N GLY A 16 21.74 24.28 -23.39
CA GLY A 16 22.51 24.68 -22.20
C GLY A 16 21.88 25.50 -21.06
N LEU A 17 21.53 24.83 -19.93
CA LEU A 17 22.08 25.14 -18.59
C LEU A 17 21.52 24.18 -17.52
N ARG A 18 22.45 23.64 -16.71
CA ARG A 18 22.25 22.71 -15.59
C ARG A 18 21.17 23.18 -14.61
N ALA A 19 20.23 22.29 -14.30
CA ALA A 19 19.52 22.27 -13.03
C ALA A 19 19.58 20.84 -12.47
N GLY A 20 20.19 20.69 -11.30
CA GLY A 20 20.22 19.41 -10.59
C GLY A 20 18.81 18.97 -10.26
N SER A 21 18.38 17.83 -10.80
CA SER A 21 17.11 17.22 -10.45
C SER A 21 17.30 16.29 -9.26
N ALA A 22 16.63 16.70 -8.18
CA ALA A 22 16.32 15.98 -6.97
C ALA A 22 16.21 14.46 -7.13
N LEU A 23 16.82 13.74 -6.17
CA LEU A 23 16.55 12.34 -5.87
C LEU A 23 15.04 12.06 -5.97
N GLN A 24 14.65 11.27 -6.97
CA GLN A 24 13.35 10.61 -6.96
C GLN A 24 13.30 9.65 -5.77
N PRO A 25 12.14 9.45 -5.11
CA PRO A 25 12.03 8.51 -4.01
C PRO A 25 12.30 7.10 -4.54
N ALA A 26 13.23 6.39 -3.90
CA ALA A 26 13.47 4.98 -4.16
C ALA A 26 12.15 4.19 -4.07
N LEU A 27 11.79 3.53 -5.16
CA LEU A 27 10.73 2.53 -5.18
C LEU A 27 11.09 1.43 -4.17
N HIS A 28 10.34 1.38 -3.09
CA HIS A 28 10.51 0.37 -2.05
C HIS A 28 9.96 -0.97 -2.56
N LEU A 29 10.84 -1.83 -3.07
CA LEU A 29 10.52 -3.21 -3.42
C LEU A 29 10.36 -4.03 -2.12
N PRO A 30 9.24 -4.74 -1.90
CA PRO A 30 8.85 -5.29 -0.59
C PRO A 30 9.62 -6.54 -0.12
N PHE A 31 10.68 -6.97 -0.83
CA PHE A 31 11.43 -8.19 -0.48
C PHE A 31 12.88 -7.96 -0.05
N LEU A 32 13.31 -6.72 0.14
CA LEU A 32 14.61 -6.42 0.74
C LEU A 32 14.47 -6.25 2.25
N PRO A 33 15.19 -7.03 3.07
CA PRO A 33 15.42 -6.66 4.46
C PRO A 33 16.09 -5.29 4.56
N ARG A 34 15.65 -4.46 5.52
CA ARG A 34 16.15 -3.08 5.74
C ARG A 34 17.66 -2.96 6.00
N HIS A 35 18.40 -4.05 6.17
CA HIS A 35 19.83 -4.04 6.53
C HIS A 35 20.80 -3.90 5.35
N LEU A 36 20.34 -4.01 4.09
CA LEU A 36 21.21 -3.90 2.90
C LEU A 36 21.55 -2.45 2.48
N TYR A 37 20.97 -1.43 3.12
CA TYR A 37 21.21 -0.01 2.77
C TYR A 37 22.55 0.56 3.26
N ARG A 38 23.49 -0.25 3.78
CA ARG A 38 24.82 0.19 4.22
C ARG A 38 25.94 -0.67 3.63
N ALA A 39 26.07 -0.69 2.31
CA ALA A 39 27.26 -1.22 1.66
C ALA A 39 28.32 -0.11 1.50
N GLY A 40 29.47 -0.24 2.15
CA GLY A 40 30.58 0.72 2.07
C GLY A 40 31.27 0.76 0.69
N LYS A 41 32.11 1.78 0.45
CA LYS A 41 32.81 2.05 -0.84
C LYS A 41 33.51 0.83 -1.52
N ARG A 42 33.89 -0.21 -0.77
CA ARG A 42 34.53 -1.43 -1.32
C ARG A 42 33.54 -2.40 -1.99
N ALA A 43 32.28 -2.43 -1.52
CA ALA A 43 31.21 -3.25 -2.08
C ALA A 43 30.84 -2.82 -3.51
N ALA A 44 30.83 -1.51 -3.76
CA ALA A 44 30.56 -0.94 -5.08
C ALA A 44 31.60 -1.34 -6.15
N LEU A 45 32.86 -1.55 -5.77
CA LEU A 45 33.92 -1.98 -6.70
C LEU A 45 33.79 -3.46 -7.06
N CYS A 46 33.45 -4.33 -6.11
CA CYS A 46 33.18 -5.75 -6.38
C CYS A 46 32.00 -5.92 -7.34
N LEU A 47 30.93 -5.12 -7.19
CA LEU A 47 29.78 -5.15 -8.10
C LEU A 47 30.18 -4.82 -9.55
N ASN A 48 31.09 -3.88 -9.76
CA ASN A 48 31.61 -3.57 -11.10
C ASN A 48 32.41 -4.74 -11.71
N TYR A 49 33.23 -5.44 -10.92
CA TYR A 49 33.98 -6.60 -11.40
C TYR A 49 33.10 -7.81 -11.70
N ILE A 50 32.05 -8.03 -10.90
CA ILE A 50 31.02 -9.03 -11.17
C ILE A 50 30.32 -8.69 -12.49
N GLN A 51 29.92 -7.44 -12.67
CA GLN A 51 29.24 -6.95 -13.86
C GLN A 51 30.09 -7.15 -15.13
N ASP A 52 31.36 -6.74 -15.11
CA ASP A 52 32.26 -6.90 -16.26
C ASP A 52 32.46 -8.38 -16.64
N ALA A 53 32.59 -9.26 -15.64
CA ALA A 53 32.72 -10.69 -15.86
C ALA A 53 31.44 -11.31 -16.45
N LEU A 54 30.25 -10.86 -16.02
CA LEU A 54 28.97 -11.29 -16.58
C LEU A 54 28.79 -10.83 -18.04
N LEU A 55 29.08 -9.56 -18.34
CA LEU A 55 28.98 -8.98 -19.69
C LEU A 55 29.93 -9.66 -20.68
N GLN A 56 31.10 -10.09 -20.21
CA GLN A 56 32.07 -10.83 -21.02
C GLN A 56 31.81 -12.35 -21.08
N LYS A 57 30.66 -12.82 -20.55
CA LYS A 57 30.29 -14.25 -20.46
C LYS A 57 31.33 -15.11 -19.73
N GLN A 58 32.12 -14.50 -18.84
CA GLN A 58 33.12 -15.18 -18.02
C GLN A 58 32.47 -15.68 -16.73
N TRP A 59 31.54 -16.62 -16.87
CA TRP A 59 30.68 -17.11 -15.79
C TRP A 59 31.45 -17.64 -14.58
N LYS A 60 32.58 -18.32 -14.81
CA LYS A 60 33.45 -18.81 -13.72
C LYS A 60 34.04 -17.66 -12.90
N ARG A 61 34.47 -16.59 -13.57
CA ARG A 61 35.08 -15.42 -12.94
C ARG A 61 34.03 -14.54 -12.24
N ALA A 62 32.84 -14.43 -12.83
CA ALA A 62 31.70 -13.80 -12.20
C ALA A 62 31.31 -14.52 -10.91
N ALA A 63 31.30 -15.86 -10.91
CA ALA A 63 31.04 -16.67 -9.72
C ALA A 63 32.10 -16.45 -8.63
N GLU A 64 33.39 -16.42 -8.98
CA GLU A 64 34.48 -16.14 -8.03
C GLU A 64 34.35 -14.75 -7.37
N PHE A 65 34.03 -13.72 -8.16
CA PHE A 65 33.81 -12.37 -7.61
C PHE A 65 32.52 -12.26 -6.77
N LEU A 66 31.46 -12.98 -7.15
CA LEU A 66 30.22 -13.08 -6.38
C LEU A 66 30.45 -13.75 -5.02
N THR A 67 31.20 -14.85 -4.99
CA THR A 67 31.58 -15.55 -3.76
C THR A 67 32.37 -14.62 -2.83
N SER A 68 33.38 -13.91 -3.35
CA SER A 68 34.18 -12.97 -2.55
C SER A 68 33.37 -11.76 -2.04
N TYR A 69 32.46 -11.23 -2.86
CA TYR A 69 31.55 -10.16 -2.45
C TYR A 69 30.68 -10.59 -1.26
N ILE A 70 30.22 -11.83 -1.27
CA ILE A 70 29.28 -12.35 -0.27
C ILE A 70 30.00 -12.78 0.99
N GLU A 71 31.16 -13.43 0.89
CA GLU A 71 32.03 -13.66 2.05
C GLU A 71 32.38 -12.35 2.77
N SER A 72 32.44 -11.23 2.04
CA SER A 72 32.66 -9.90 2.61
C SER A 72 31.42 -9.30 3.29
N LEU A 73 30.21 -9.73 2.90
CA LEU A 73 28.93 -9.34 3.51
C LEU A 73 28.55 -10.27 4.67
N GLU A 74 28.94 -11.54 4.62
CA GLU A 74 28.63 -12.59 5.58
C GLU A 74 29.53 -12.56 6.82
N LYS A 75 30.73 -11.95 6.75
CA LYS A 75 31.58 -11.75 7.93
C LYS A 75 30.91 -10.98 9.09
N ASP A 76 29.80 -10.29 8.83
CA ASP A 76 29.06 -9.53 9.84
C ASP A 76 27.81 -10.23 10.39
N PHE A 77 27.28 -11.33 9.81
CA PHE A 77 26.02 -11.92 10.30
C PHE A 77 25.92 -13.45 10.13
N SER A 78 25.66 -14.13 11.25
CA SER A 78 25.38 -15.57 11.33
C SER A 78 23.97 -15.93 10.84
N THR A 79 23.82 -16.49 9.64
CA THR A 79 22.66 -17.36 9.29
C THR A 79 22.92 -18.16 8.00
N GLU A 80 22.49 -19.42 7.99
CA GLU A 80 22.38 -20.40 6.88
C GLU A 80 23.10 -20.10 5.54
N TYR A 81 24.04 -20.99 5.19
CA TYR A 81 24.74 -21.01 3.91
C TYR A 81 23.78 -20.95 2.71
N MET A 82 23.78 -19.82 2.00
CA MET A 82 23.04 -19.64 0.75
C MET A 82 23.80 -20.30 -0.40
N GLY A 83 23.12 -21.16 -1.17
CA GLY A 83 23.78 -21.90 -2.26
C GLY A 83 24.25 -20.96 -3.39
N PRO A 84 25.37 -21.26 -4.08
CA PRO A 84 25.90 -20.41 -5.15
C PRO A 84 24.90 -20.06 -6.26
N SER A 85 23.96 -20.97 -6.59
CA SER A 85 22.93 -20.70 -7.60
C SER A 85 21.86 -19.70 -7.15
N GLU A 86 21.49 -19.71 -5.86
CA GLU A 86 20.53 -18.74 -5.31
C GLU A 86 21.15 -17.34 -5.28
N ILE A 87 22.42 -17.28 -4.89
CA ILE A 87 23.26 -16.08 -4.92
C ILE A 87 23.30 -15.46 -6.32
N ILE A 88 23.66 -16.26 -7.34
CA ILE A 88 23.79 -15.78 -8.72
C ILE A 88 22.45 -15.24 -9.21
N TRP A 89 21.35 -15.93 -8.92
CA TRP A 89 20.01 -15.49 -9.29
C TRP A 89 19.66 -14.16 -8.64
N ARG A 90 19.71 -14.06 -7.31
CA ARG A 90 19.31 -12.83 -6.58
C ARG A 90 20.10 -11.61 -7.03
N ILE A 91 21.43 -11.73 -7.11
CA ILE A 91 22.30 -10.61 -7.50
C ILE A 91 22.14 -10.30 -8.99
N GLY A 92 22.07 -11.33 -9.85
CA GLY A 92 21.88 -11.13 -11.29
C GLY A 92 20.55 -10.44 -11.60
N THR A 93 19.45 -10.85 -10.95
CA THR A 93 18.14 -10.19 -11.08
C THR A 93 18.23 -8.73 -10.64
N GLU A 94 18.84 -8.43 -9.49
CA GLU A 94 18.97 -7.06 -8.98
C GLU A 94 19.77 -6.15 -9.91
N ILE A 95 20.88 -6.65 -10.46
CA ILE A 95 21.69 -5.92 -11.45
C ILE A 95 20.84 -5.62 -12.68
N LEU A 96 20.15 -6.62 -13.22
CA LEU A 96 19.36 -6.46 -14.44
C LEU A 96 18.11 -5.60 -14.24
N CYS A 97 17.51 -5.59 -13.05
CA CYS A 97 16.37 -4.73 -12.74
C CYS A 97 16.73 -3.24 -12.64
N ASN A 98 17.94 -2.92 -12.17
CA ASN A 98 18.34 -1.53 -11.88
C ASN A 98 19.26 -0.90 -12.93
N HIS A 99 19.79 -1.70 -13.86
CA HIS A 99 20.74 -1.19 -14.85
C HIS A 99 20.05 -0.43 -15.98
N SER A 100 20.49 0.79 -16.26
CA SER A 100 19.88 1.71 -17.24
C SER A 100 19.89 1.23 -18.70
N ARG A 101 20.73 0.23 -19.02
CA ARG A 101 20.81 -0.40 -20.35
C ARG A 101 20.24 -1.82 -20.41
N SER A 102 19.74 -2.34 -19.29
CA SER A 102 19.14 -3.67 -19.26
C SER A 102 17.94 -3.69 -20.20
N ASN A 103 17.88 -4.72 -21.03
CA ASN A 103 16.73 -4.95 -21.90
C ASN A 103 16.00 -6.23 -21.49
N ILE A 104 14.72 -6.31 -21.84
CA ILE A 104 13.87 -7.43 -21.47
C ILE A 104 14.36 -8.78 -22.02
N LYS A 105 15.04 -8.78 -23.18
CA LYS A 105 15.57 -10.00 -23.79
C LYS A 105 16.74 -10.56 -22.97
N GLU A 106 17.61 -9.69 -22.46
CA GLU A 106 18.71 -10.04 -21.57
C GLU A 106 18.19 -10.56 -20.23
N PHE A 107 17.18 -9.91 -19.66
CA PHE A 107 16.53 -10.37 -18.43
C PHE A 107 15.90 -11.76 -18.62
N ASN A 108 15.09 -11.94 -19.67
CA ASN A 108 14.44 -13.21 -19.95
C ASN A 108 15.48 -14.31 -20.22
N SER A 109 16.53 -14.01 -20.98
CA SER A 109 17.63 -14.95 -21.24
C SER A 109 18.34 -15.38 -19.95
N PHE A 110 18.65 -14.43 -19.06
CA PHE A 110 19.25 -14.72 -17.76
C PHE A 110 18.34 -15.61 -16.91
N ILE A 111 17.06 -15.28 -16.81
CA ILE A 111 16.11 -16.06 -16.01
C ILE A 111 15.90 -17.46 -16.57
N GLU A 112 15.80 -17.64 -17.89
CA GLU A 112 15.69 -18.97 -18.49
C GLU A 112 16.96 -19.81 -18.26
N GLN A 113 18.14 -19.18 -18.23
CA GLN A 113 19.36 -19.85 -17.77
C GLN A 113 19.26 -20.24 -16.28
N MET A 114 18.73 -19.36 -15.43
CA MET A 114 18.53 -19.69 -14.01
C MET A 114 17.52 -20.83 -13.80
N LYS A 115 16.51 -20.98 -14.65
CA LYS A 115 15.57 -22.12 -14.59
C LYS A 115 16.21 -23.46 -14.98
N THR A 116 17.23 -23.42 -15.85
CA THR A 116 17.89 -24.61 -16.42
C THR A 116 19.14 -25.05 -15.65
N LEU A 117 19.88 -24.11 -15.06
CA LEU A 117 20.93 -24.40 -14.09
C LEU A 117 20.33 -25.25 -12.96
N GLY A 118 21.12 -26.15 -12.37
CA GLY A 118 20.72 -27.15 -11.36
C GLY A 118 20.26 -26.57 -10.01
N VAL A 119 19.53 -25.46 -10.05
CA VAL A 119 18.97 -24.77 -8.91
C VAL A 119 18.01 -25.74 -8.20
N LYS A 120 18.17 -25.84 -6.88
CA LYS A 120 17.33 -26.68 -6.02
C LYS A 120 15.85 -26.40 -6.33
N ARG A 121 15.03 -27.45 -6.28
CA ARG A 121 13.64 -27.45 -6.77
C ARG A 121 12.75 -26.30 -6.25
N TYR A 122 13.00 -25.77 -5.05
CA TYR A 122 12.25 -24.64 -4.48
C TYR A 122 12.56 -23.30 -5.19
N LEU A 123 13.83 -23.02 -5.47
CA LEU A 123 14.25 -21.80 -6.15
C LEU A 123 13.66 -21.64 -7.56
N LYS A 124 13.39 -22.77 -8.24
CA LYS A 124 12.74 -22.73 -9.56
C LYS A 124 11.36 -22.07 -9.51
N VAL A 125 10.60 -22.27 -8.42
CA VAL A 125 9.30 -21.62 -8.25
C VAL A 125 9.46 -20.13 -7.97
N SER A 126 10.40 -19.75 -7.10
CA SER A 126 10.67 -18.34 -6.79
C SER A 126 11.15 -17.57 -8.02
N VAL A 127 12.05 -18.17 -8.82
CA VAL A 127 12.54 -17.62 -10.11
C VAL A 127 11.38 -17.43 -11.09
N CYS A 128 10.42 -18.36 -11.17
CA CYS A 128 9.24 -18.21 -12.02
C CYS A 128 8.34 -17.05 -11.59
N LEU A 129 8.11 -16.88 -10.28
CA LEU A 129 7.32 -15.77 -9.77
C LEU A 129 7.99 -14.44 -10.10
N GLU A 130 9.29 -14.30 -9.88
CA GLU A 130 10.04 -13.10 -10.27
C GLU A 130 9.96 -12.82 -11.79
N HIS A 131 10.08 -13.86 -12.62
CA HIS A 131 9.93 -13.71 -14.07
C HIS A 131 8.52 -13.20 -14.42
N ALA A 132 7.48 -13.80 -13.84
CA ALA A 132 6.10 -13.39 -14.08
C ALA A 132 5.89 -11.92 -13.67
N PHE A 133 6.43 -11.48 -12.52
CA PHE A 133 6.35 -10.07 -12.13
C PHE A 133 7.09 -9.15 -13.08
N HIS A 134 8.28 -9.52 -13.53
CA HIS A 134 9.02 -8.72 -14.51
C HIS A 134 8.21 -8.55 -15.80
N LEU A 135 7.61 -9.62 -16.32
CA LEU A 135 6.76 -9.57 -17.51
C LEU A 135 5.53 -8.66 -17.28
N LEU A 136 4.89 -8.76 -16.13
CA LEU A 136 3.75 -7.90 -15.77
C LEU A 136 4.13 -6.42 -15.67
N CYS A 137 5.28 -6.10 -15.08
CA CYS A 137 5.79 -4.73 -15.01
C CYS A 137 6.06 -4.12 -16.39
N ASN A 138 6.35 -4.96 -17.40
CA ASN A 138 6.55 -4.55 -18.79
C ASN A 138 5.27 -4.63 -19.65
N GLY A 139 4.12 -4.95 -19.05
CA GLY A 139 2.82 -5.03 -19.75
C GLY A 139 2.60 -6.33 -20.54
N LEU A 140 3.46 -7.34 -20.36
CA LEU A 140 3.43 -8.60 -21.09
C LEU A 140 2.61 -9.65 -20.33
N ILE A 141 1.30 -9.45 -20.31
CA ILE A 141 0.36 -10.21 -19.48
C ILE A 141 0.23 -11.67 -19.95
N ASP A 142 0.13 -11.90 -21.27
CA ASP A 142 -0.02 -13.24 -21.83
C ASP A 142 1.21 -14.11 -21.59
N GLU A 143 2.40 -13.51 -21.70
CA GLU A 143 3.68 -14.18 -21.46
C GLU A 143 3.85 -14.51 -19.98
N ALA A 144 3.43 -13.61 -19.07
CA ALA A 144 3.38 -13.89 -17.65
C ALA A 144 2.42 -15.06 -17.34
N TYR A 145 1.24 -15.11 -17.99
CA TYR A 145 0.29 -16.22 -17.83
C TYR A 145 0.87 -17.55 -18.29
N GLN A 146 1.52 -17.57 -19.46
CA GLN A 146 2.21 -18.75 -19.98
C GLN A 146 3.33 -19.21 -19.06
N ASN A 147 4.13 -18.27 -18.53
CA ASN A 147 5.21 -18.57 -17.59
C ASN A 147 4.70 -19.30 -16.34
N LEU A 148 3.64 -18.77 -15.73
CA LEU A 148 3.00 -19.37 -14.55
C LEU A 148 2.38 -20.74 -14.87
N SER A 149 1.76 -20.88 -16.04
CA SER A 149 1.17 -22.14 -16.50
C SER A 149 2.23 -23.22 -16.71
N LEU A 150 3.39 -22.85 -17.28
CA LEU A 150 4.52 -23.75 -17.42
C LEU A 150 5.08 -24.16 -16.06
N ALA A 151 5.23 -23.21 -15.13
CA ALA A 151 5.75 -23.49 -13.79
C ALA A 151 4.88 -24.48 -13.01
N GLU A 152 3.55 -24.44 -13.18
CA GLU A 152 2.61 -25.39 -12.55
C GLU A 152 2.81 -26.83 -13.06
N SER A 153 3.19 -26.99 -14.34
CA SER A 153 3.39 -28.30 -14.98
C SER A 153 4.68 -29.01 -14.55
N TRP A 154 5.58 -28.32 -13.84
CA TRP A 154 6.88 -28.86 -13.46
C TRP A 154 6.71 -29.99 -12.43
N ARG A 155 7.27 -31.17 -12.77
CA ARG A 155 7.25 -32.34 -11.90
C ARG A 155 8.43 -32.27 -10.93
N PHE A 156 8.15 -31.96 -9.67
CA PHE A 156 9.17 -31.79 -8.63
C PHE A 156 9.48 -33.06 -7.81
N GLY A 157 9.04 -34.25 -8.23
CA GLY A 157 9.17 -35.47 -7.41
C GLY A 157 8.38 -35.36 -6.10
N GLU A 158 8.89 -35.93 -5.00
CA GLU A 158 8.33 -35.71 -3.65
C GLU A 158 8.36 -34.22 -3.30
N ARG A 159 7.18 -33.68 -2.97
CA ARG A 159 7.01 -32.25 -2.64
C ARG A 159 7.17 -32.05 -1.15
N THR A 160 7.98 -31.06 -0.78
CA THR A 160 8.06 -30.57 0.60
C THR A 160 6.89 -29.62 0.89
N VAL A 161 6.53 -29.45 2.16
CA VAL A 161 5.46 -28.53 2.61
C VAL A 161 5.69 -27.09 2.13
N VAL A 162 6.95 -26.65 2.02
CA VAL A 162 7.32 -25.32 1.50
C VAL A 162 7.00 -25.21 0.01
N GLN A 163 7.37 -26.23 -0.78
CA GLN A 163 7.10 -26.27 -2.21
C GLN A 163 5.60 -26.32 -2.53
N ASP A 164 4.81 -26.99 -1.71
CA ASP A 164 3.35 -27.00 -1.88
C ASP A 164 2.75 -25.61 -1.66
N LYS A 165 3.23 -24.84 -0.68
CA LYS A 165 2.81 -23.44 -0.48
C LYS A 165 3.23 -22.55 -1.65
N GLU A 166 4.45 -22.69 -2.13
CA GLU A 166 4.94 -21.93 -3.29
C GLU A 166 4.18 -22.28 -4.58
N MET A 167 3.82 -23.54 -4.78
CA MET A 167 2.97 -23.98 -5.90
C MET A 167 1.57 -23.36 -5.81
N LYS A 168 0.97 -23.36 -4.62
CA LYS A 168 -0.32 -22.69 -4.38
C LYS A 168 -0.23 -21.19 -4.65
N LEU A 169 0.94 -20.58 -4.42
CA LEU A 169 1.18 -19.18 -4.76
C LEU A 169 1.25 -18.95 -6.28
N ILE A 170 1.92 -19.82 -7.06
CA ILE A 170 1.86 -19.78 -8.55
C ILE A 170 0.40 -19.84 -9.01
N GLN A 171 -0.36 -20.82 -8.49
CA GLN A 171 -1.77 -21.01 -8.84
C GLN A 171 -2.58 -19.75 -8.50
N ALA A 172 -2.35 -19.14 -7.34
CA ALA A 172 -3.02 -17.91 -6.93
C ALA A 172 -2.72 -16.73 -7.86
N TYR A 173 -1.46 -16.51 -8.24
CA TYR A 173 -1.09 -15.46 -9.18
C TYR A 173 -1.68 -15.69 -10.57
N ARG A 174 -1.74 -16.95 -11.02
CA ARG A 174 -2.46 -17.31 -12.24
C ARG A 174 -3.96 -17.00 -12.12
N GLY A 175 -4.56 -17.33 -10.97
CA GLY A 175 -5.95 -16.99 -10.64
C GLY A 175 -6.23 -15.49 -10.62
N LEU A 176 -5.25 -14.66 -10.23
CA LEU A 176 -5.35 -13.20 -10.36
C LEU A 176 -5.38 -12.74 -11.82
N LEU A 177 -4.59 -13.37 -12.70
CA LEU A 177 -4.63 -13.06 -14.13
C LEU A 177 -5.95 -13.53 -14.76
N ASP A 178 -6.49 -14.67 -14.32
CA ASP A 178 -7.83 -15.11 -14.71
C ASP A 178 -8.90 -14.11 -14.21
N TYR A 179 -8.77 -13.56 -13.00
CA TYR A 179 -9.64 -12.49 -12.49
C TYR A 179 -9.51 -11.19 -13.28
N TYR A 180 -8.28 -10.80 -13.65
CA TYR A 180 -8.05 -9.63 -14.50
C TYR A 180 -8.75 -9.78 -15.86
N SER A 181 -8.63 -10.94 -16.49
CA SER A 181 -9.35 -11.28 -17.72
C SER A 181 -10.87 -11.22 -17.52
N TRP A 182 -11.39 -11.79 -16.43
CA TRP A 182 -12.81 -11.68 -16.06
C TRP A 182 -13.26 -10.22 -15.90
N SER A 183 -12.47 -9.39 -15.21
CA SER A 183 -12.80 -7.99 -14.97
C SER A 183 -12.83 -7.19 -16.27
N ASN A 184 -11.93 -7.49 -17.22
CA ASN A 184 -11.96 -6.87 -18.54
C ASN A 184 -13.25 -7.22 -19.29
N GLN A 185 -13.65 -8.49 -19.27
CA GLN A 185 -14.90 -8.93 -19.90
C GLN A 185 -16.14 -8.31 -19.21
N LYS A 186 -16.14 -8.21 -17.87
CA LYS A 186 -17.18 -7.49 -17.11
C LYS A 186 -17.32 -6.03 -17.57
N ASN A 187 -16.20 -5.34 -17.77
CA ASN A 187 -16.21 -3.96 -18.26
C ASN A 187 -16.75 -3.85 -19.69
N ILE A 188 -16.43 -4.79 -20.57
CA ILE A 188 -16.98 -4.87 -21.93
C ILE A 188 -18.51 -5.04 -21.88
N LEU A 189 -19.02 -5.95 -21.05
CA LEU A 189 -20.47 -6.12 -20.88
C LEU A 189 -21.16 -4.83 -20.42
N LEU A 190 -20.56 -4.10 -19.48
CA LEU A 190 -21.12 -2.85 -18.96
C LEU A 190 -21.12 -1.72 -20.02
N GLN A 191 -20.16 -1.71 -20.94
CA GLN A 191 -20.05 -0.68 -21.98
C GLN A 191 -20.97 -0.91 -23.18
N TYR A 192 -21.10 -2.16 -23.66
CA TYR A 192 -21.77 -2.45 -24.93
C TYR A 192 -23.22 -2.96 -24.79
N GLY A 193 -23.72 -3.16 -23.56
CA GLY A 193 -25.10 -3.57 -23.30
C GLY A 193 -25.47 -4.95 -23.87
N LYS A 194 -26.75 -5.31 -23.82
CA LYS A 194 -27.30 -6.59 -24.32
C LYS A 194 -27.30 -6.65 -25.86
N SER A 195 -26.12 -6.68 -26.48
CA SER A 195 -25.94 -6.93 -27.91
C SER A 195 -25.88 -8.45 -28.20
N LYS A 196 -25.88 -8.84 -29.49
CA LYS A 196 -25.76 -10.25 -29.94
C LYS A 196 -24.47 -10.95 -29.44
N TYR A 197 -23.47 -10.19 -29.00
CA TYR A 197 -22.21 -10.67 -28.40
C TYR A 197 -22.31 -11.00 -26.90
N TYR A 198 -23.47 -10.79 -26.28
CA TYR A 198 -23.68 -10.98 -24.84
C TYR A 198 -23.43 -12.42 -24.38
N LEU A 199 -23.95 -13.40 -25.11
CA LEU A 199 -23.83 -14.82 -24.77
C LEU A 199 -22.37 -15.33 -24.81
N SER A 200 -21.56 -14.87 -25.78
CA SER A 200 -20.16 -15.29 -25.88
C SER A 200 -19.30 -14.67 -24.77
N VAL A 201 -19.50 -13.39 -24.48
CA VAL A 201 -18.77 -12.69 -23.40
C VAL A 201 -19.14 -13.25 -22.04
N GLU A 202 -20.42 -13.57 -21.80
CA GLU A 202 -20.89 -14.20 -20.56
C GLU A 202 -20.27 -15.59 -20.37
N GLN A 203 -20.19 -16.41 -21.42
CA GLN A 203 -19.53 -17.72 -21.37
C GLN A 203 -18.02 -17.61 -21.06
N GLU A 204 -17.32 -16.67 -21.71
CA GLU A 204 -15.91 -16.40 -21.45
C GLU A 204 -15.68 -15.91 -20.02
N MET A 205 -16.55 -15.03 -19.52
CA MET A 205 -16.54 -14.59 -18.12
C MET A 205 -16.70 -15.76 -17.17
N HIS A 206 -17.69 -16.63 -17.39
CA HIS A 206 -17.87 -17.81 -16.55
C HIS A 206 -16.64 -18.74 -16.58
N GLY A 207 -15.99 -18.88 -17.73
CA GLY A 207 -14.74 -19.65 -17.85
C GLY A 207 -13.61 -19.05 -17.00
N CYS A 208 -13.41 -17.74 -17.07
CA CYS A 208 -12.40 -17.03 -16.28
C CYS A 208 -12.72 -17.08 -14.79
N PHE A 209 -13.99 -16.89 -14.41
CA PHE A 209 -14.47 -17.01 -13.04
C PHE A 209 -14.12 -18.36 -12.43
N ARG A 210 -14.44 -19.48 -13.10
CA ARG A 210 -14.17 -20.81 -12.55
C ARG A 210 -12.67 -21.03 -12.28
N LYS A 211 -11.80 -20.60 -13.20
CA LYS A 211 -10.35 -20.71 -13.04
C LYS A 211 -9.84 -19.84 -11.89
N ALA A 212 -10.27 -18.58 -11.85
CA ALA A 212 -9.88 -17.64 -10.80
C ALA A 212 -10.37 -18.10 -9.41
N ALA A 213 -11.65 -18.45 -9.28
CA ALA A 213 -12.27 -18.83 -8.02
C ALA A 213 -11.61 -20.06 -7.40
N VAL A 214 -11.32 -21.11 -8.18
CA VAL A 214 -10.66 -22.32 -7.66
C VAL A 214 -9.27 -21.98 -7.11
N ASN A 215 -8.46 -21.24 -7.86
CA ASN A 215 -7.10 -20.93 -7.46
C ASN A 215 -7.04 -19.98 -6.26
N LEU A 216 -7.88 -18.94 -6.24
CA LEU A 216 -7.93 -17.97 -5.15
C LEU A 216 -8.49 -18.62 -3.87
N LYS A 217 -9.51 -19.48 -3.97
CA LYS A 217 -10.07 -20.22 -2.83
C LYS A 217 -9.05 -21.10 -2.13
N GLU A 218 -8.11 -21.67 -2.88
CA GLU A 218 -7.11 -22.58 -2.32
C GLU A 218 -6.02 -21.87 -1.53
N ILE A 219 -5.53 -20.71 -1.99
CA ILE A 219 -4.48 -19.96 -1.27
C ILE A 219 -5.00 -19.32 0.02
N ILE A 220 -6.23 -18.79 0.02
CA ILE A 220 -6.79 -18.10 1.18
C ILE A 220 -7.10 -19.03 2.36
N LYS A 221 -7.21 -20.35 2.12
CA LYS A 221 -7.33 -21.37 3.18
C LYS A 221 -6.02 -21.59 3.94
N ILE A 222 -4.89 -21.24 3.35
CA ILE A 222 -3.57 -21.40 3.96
C ILE A 222 -3.35 -20.21 4.91
N PRO A 223 -2.92 -20.41 6.16
CA PRO A 223 -2.60 -19.30 7.06
C PRO A 223 -1.54 -18.36 6.46
N GLY A 224 -1.87 -17.07 6.35
CA GLY A 224 -0.99 -16.04 5.78
C GLY A 224 -1.71 -14.70 5.59
N VAL A 225 -0.97 -13.67 5.15
CA VAL A 225 -1.54 -12.37 4.78
C VAL A 225 -1.78 -12.38 3.27
N TRP A 226 -3.05 -12.45 2.87
CA TRP A 226 -3.49 -12.68 1.49
C TRP A 226 -4.38 -11.56 0.94
N ASP A 227 -4.15 -10.32 1.37
CA ASP A 227 -4.95 -9.15 0.99
C ASP A 227 -5.12 -9.00 -0.53
N LEU A 228 -4.08 -9.36 -1.27
CA LEU A 228 -4.05 -9.34 -2.73
C LEU A 228 -5.07 -10.31 -3.35
N PHE A 229 -5.30 -11.47 -2.74
CA PHE A 229 -6.14 -12.55 -3.27
C PHE A 229 -7.56 -12.54 -2.71
N VAL A 230 -7.74 -12.09 -1.45
CA VAL A 230 -9.03 -12.06 -0.77
C VAL A 230 -10.01 -11.11 -1.47
N LYS A 231 -9.58 -9.89 -1.85
CA LYS A 231 -10.46 -8.92 -2.50
C LYS A 231 -11.00 -9.41 -3.85
N PRO A 232 -10.16 -9.88 -4.80
CA PRO A 232 -10.65 -10.45 -6.05
C PRO A 232 -11.63 -11.60 -5.85
N TYR A 233 -11.34 -12.51 -4.91
CA TYR A 233 -12.21 -13.65 -4.67
C TYR A 233 -13.59 -13.22 -4.12
N VAL A 234 -13.62 -12.27 -3.19
CA VAL A 234 -14.87 -11.71 -2.65
C VAL A 234 -15.66 -10.98 -3.74
N ASP A 235 -15.01 -10.21 -4.62
CA ASP A 235 -15.69 -9.53 -5.74
C ASP A 235 -16.31 -10.53 -6.74
N LEU A 236 -15.62 -11.64 -7.01
CA LEU A 236 -16.18 -12.73 -7.82
C LEU A 236 -17.44 -13.32 -7.15
N LEU A 237 -17.39 -13.63 -5.85
CA LEU A 237 -18.54 -14.17 -5.12
C LEU A 237 -19.70 -13.17 -5.05
N GLU A 238 -19.43 -11.90 -4.75
CA GLU A 238 -20.44 -10.84 -4.72
C GLU A 238 -21.12 -10.67 -6.08
N PHE A 239 -20.38 -10.79 -7.19
CA PHE A 239 -20.94 -10.67 -8.54
C PHE A 239 -21.88 -11.82 -8.90
N TYR A 240 -21.55 -13.07 -8.50
CA TYR A 240 -22.38 -14.24 -8.78
C TYR A 240 -23.48 -14.49 -7.74
N GLY A 241 -23.58 -13.65 -6.70
CA GLY A 241 -24.63 -13.70 -5.70
C GLY A 241 -24.33 -14.60 -4.49
N ASP A 242 -23.11 -15.14 -4.40
CA ASP A 242 -22.66 -16.00 -3.30
C ASP A 242 -22.22 -15.20 -2.07
N HIS A 243 -23.11 -14.31 -1.59
CA HIS A 243 -22.83 -13.40 -0.47
C HIS A 243 -22.53 -14.12 0.85
N GLN A 244 -23.07 -15.33 1.03
CA GLN A 244 -22.84 -16.13 2.23
C GLN A 244 -21.38 -16.62 2.29
N GLU A 245 -20.85 -17.17 1.18
CA GLU A 245 -19.46 -17.60 1.10
C GLU A 245 -18.51 -16.40 1.23
N ALA A 246 -18.82 -15.28 0.58
CA ALA A 246 -18.04 -14.05 0.71
C ALA A 246 -17.93 -13.58 2.16
N ARG A 247 -19.03 -13.66 2.91
CA ARG A 247 -19.07 -13.33 4.33
C ARG A 247 -18.24 -14.30 5.17
N GLU A 248 -18.34 -15.59 4.91
CA GLU A 248 -17.58 -16.63 5.62
C GLU A 248 -16.08 -16.43 5.41
N VAL A 249 -15.65 -16.24 4.16
CA VAL A 249 -14.24 -15.97 3.81
C VAL A 249 -13.70 -14.75 4.56
N LEU A 250 -14.43 -13.63 4.56
CA LEU A 250 -14.00 -12.42 5.27
C LEU A 250 -14.01 -12.57 6.78
N THR A 251 -14.95 -13.35 7.32
CA THR A 251 -15.05 -13.63 8.75
C THR A 251 -13.87 -14.49 9.21
N ASP A 252 -13.58 -15.57 8.47
CA ASP A 252 -12.44 -16.44 8.73
C ASP A 252 -11.13 -15.66 8.60
N TYR A 253 -10.96 -14.87 7.54
CA TYR A 253 -9.74 -14.09 7.34
C TYR A 253 -9.51 -13.05 8.44
N ALA A 254 -10.58 -12.52 9.06
CA ALA A 254 -10.49 -11.53 10.13
C ALA A 254 -10.33 -12.15 11.54
N TYR A 255 -10.92 -13.31 11.82
CA TYR A 255 -11.04 -13.84 13.19
C TYR A 255 -10.39 -15.21 13.41
N ASN A 256 -9.94 -15.90 12.37
CA ASN A 256 -9.30 -17.20 12.53
C ASN A 256 -7.93 -17.03 13.21
N SER A 257 -7.79 -17.58 14.41
CA SER A 257 -6.57 -17.48 15.23
C SER A 257 -5.34 -18.14 14.61
N LYS A 258 -5.50 -18.98 13.58
CA LYS A 258 -4.38 -19.54 12.82
C LYS A 258 -3.71 -18.52 11.91
N PHE A 259 -4.42 -17.46 11.52
CA PHE A 259 -3.91 -16.43 10.62
C PHE A 259 -3.15 -15.36 11.41
N PRO A 260 -2.10 -14.77 10.82
CA PRO A 260 -1.43 -13.62 11.43
C PRO A 260 -2.39 -12.43 11.57
N ALA A 261 -2.22 -11.64 12.62
CA ALA A 261 -3.02 -10.44 12.83
C ALA A 261 -2.86 -9.46 11.65
N ASN A 262 -3.97 -9.09 11.03
CA ASN A 262 -3.99 -8.22 9.86
C ASN A 262 -5.10 -7.16 9.98
N PRO A 263 -4.76 -5.87 10.12
CA PRO A 263 -5.74 -4.79 10.18
C PRO A 263 -6.68 -4.76 8.97
N ASN A 264 -6.14 -5.06 7.78
CA ASN A 264 -6.89 -4.99 6.53
C ASN A 264 -8.04 -6.00 6.48
N ALA A 265 -7.90 -7.16 7.14
CA ALA A 265 -8.96 -8.16 7.19
C ALA A 265 -10.23 -7.60 7.85
N HIS A 266 -10.08 -6.85 8.95
CA HIS A 266 -11.20 -6.18 9.63
C HIS A 266 -11.80 -5.05 8.80
N VAL A 267 -10.97 -4.33 8.03
CA VAL A 267 -11.43 -3.30 7.08
C VAL A 267 -12.32 -3.93 6.00
N TYR A 268 -11.90 -5.05 5.41
CA TYR A 268 -12.65 -5.72 4.34
C TYR A 268 -13.98 -6.28 4.85
N LEU A 269 -13.96 -6.93 6.03
CA LEU A 269 -15.17 -7.42 6.67
C LEU A 269 -16.13 -6.28 7.00
N TYR A 270 -15.63 -5.17 7.56
CA TYR A 270 -16.47 -4.01 7.87
C TYR A 270 -17.14 -3.44 6.61
N GLN A 271 -16.37 -3.22 5.53
CA GLN A 271 -16.89 -2.68 4.28
C GLN A 271 -17.96 -3.59 3.67
N PHE A 272 -17.73 -4.90 3.68
CA PHE A 272 -18.70 -5.90 3.22
C PHE A 272 -20.00 -5.85 4.05
N LEU A 273 -19.89 -5.88 5.38
CA LEU A 273 -21.04 -5.81 6.29
C LEU A 273 -21.84 -4.51 6.11
N LYS A 274 -21.15 -3.38 5.90
CA LYS A 274 -21.78 -2.08 5.66
C LYS A 274 -22.58 -2.07 4.36
N ARG A 275 -22.03 -2.61 3.27
CA ARG A 275 -22.73 -2.71 1.96
C ARG A 275 -23.98 -3.58 2.03
N HIS A 276 -23.95 -4.65 2.81
CA HIS A 276 -25.07 -5.60 2.95
C HIS A 276 -26.05 -5.25 4.08
N GLY A 277 -25.98 -4.04 4.65
CA GLY A 277 -26.93 -3.58 5.66
C GLY A 277 -26.90 -4.38 6.97
N ALA A 278 -25.73 -4.91 7.34
CA ALA A 278 -25.60 -5.72 8.56
C ALA A 278 -25.96 -4.91 9.82
N PRO A 279 -26.41 -5.58 10.91
CA PRO A 279 -26.75 -4.92 12.15
C PRO A 279 -25.58 -4.11 12.72
N LYS A 280 -25.91 -2.96 13.32
CA LYS A 280 -24.94 -2.05 13.98
C LYS A 280 -24.00 -2.77 14.95
N LYS A 281 -24.49 -3.78 15.68
CA LYS A 281 -23.68 -4.58 16.60
C LYS A 281 -22.53 -5.31 15.90
N SER A 282 -22.78 -5.88 14.72
CA SER A 282 -21.77 -6.59 13.93
C SER A 282 -20.72 -5.63 13.37
N LEU A 283 -21.15 -4.44 12.92
CA LEU A 283 -20.24 -3.39 12.45
C LEU A 283 -19.31 -2.89 13.57
N ILE A 284 -19.86 -2.66 14.76
CA ILE A 284 -19.09 -2.26 15.94
C ILE A 284 -18.08 -3.36 16.31
N SER A 285 -18.47 -4.64 16.25
CA SER A 285 -17.57 -5.75 16.55
C SER A 285 -16.34 -5.78 15.63
N ALA A 286 -16.54 -5.62 14.32
CA ALA A 286 -15.45 -5.61 13.35
C ALA A 286 -14.51 -4.41 13.57
N LEU A 287 -15.06 -3.23 13.85
CA LEU A 287 -14.28 -2.02 14.09
C LEU A 287 -13.58 -1.99 15.45
N LYS A 288 -14.09 -2.70 16.46
CA LYS A 288 -13.47 -2.76 17.79
C LYS A 288 -12.07 -3.37 17.73
N ILE A 289 -11.90 -4.48 17.01
CA ILE A 289 -10.58 -5.09 16.85
C ILE A 289 -9.67 -4.18 16.02
N LEU A 290 -10.21 -3.54 14.98
CA LEU A 290 -9.45 -2.57 14.19
C LEU A 290 -9.01 -1.36 15.03
N HIS A 291 -9.85 -0.88 15.95
CA HIS A 291 -9.51 0.18 16.90
C HIS A 291 -8.32 -0.21 17.78
N ASP A 292 -8.33 -1.45 18.29
CA ASP A 292 -7.28 -1.95 19.18
C ASP A 292 -5.94 -2.10 18.44
N ILE A 293 -5.95 -2.40 17.13
CA ILE A 293 -4.73 -2.57 16.32
C ILE A 293 -4.27 -1.26 15.66
N VAL A 294 -5.20 -0.46 15.12
CA VAL A 294 -4.93 0.78 14.36
C VAL A 294 -5.96 1.87 14.72
N PRO A 295 -5.82 2.53 15.88
CA PRO A 295 -6.75 3.55 16.38
C PRO A 295 -6.75 4.84 15.54
N SER A 296 -5.79 5.01 14.63
CA SER A 296 -5.74 6.15 13.71
C SER A 296 -6.39 5.89 12.35
N HIS A 297 -6.99 4.70 12.13
CA HIS A 297 -7.59 4.36 10.84
C HIS A 297 -8.80 5.26 10.53
N GLU A 298 -9.02 5.62 9.26
CA GLU A 298 -10.11 6.51 8.84
C GLU A 298 -11.51 6.04 9.29
N LEU A 299 -11.69 4.72 9.38
CA LEU A 299 -12.92 4.08 9.84
C LEU A 299 -13.22 4.29 11.33
N MET A 300 -12.28 4.83 12.11
CA MET A 300 -12.53 5.19 13.50
C MET A 300 -13.53 6.35 13.62
N ILE A 301 -13.68 7.16 12.56
CA ILE A 301 -14.75 8.18 12.48
C ILE A 301 -16.12 7.50 12.45
N ASP A 302 -16.27 6.45 11.62
CA ASP A 302 -17.49 5.66 11.53
C ASP A 302 -17.75 4.91 12.84
N PHE A 303 -16.71 4.37 13.48
CA PHE A 303 -16.79 3.71 14.79
C PHE A 303 -17.33 4.66 15.86
N ASN A 304 -16.74 5.84 15.99
CA ASN A 304 -17.15 6.86 16.95
C ASN A 304 -18.59 7.34 16.71
N THR A 305 -18.95 7.54 15.44
CA THR A 305 -20.33 7.92 15.06
C THR A 305 -21.33 6.84 15.46
N MET A 306 -20.96 5.56 15.33
CA MET A 306 -21.81 4.45 15.76
C MET A 306 -21.89 4.33 17.29
N LEU A 307 -20.85 4.65 18.04
CA LEU A 307 -20.89 4.60 19.51
C LEU A 307 -21.70 5.75 20.11
N GLN A 308 -21.76 6.92 19.47
CA GLN A 308 -22.54 8.06 19.93
C GLN A 308 -24.06 7.81 19.79
N LYS A 309 -24.74 7.60 20.91
CA LYS A 309 -26.21 7.74 21.00
C LYS A 309 -26.53 9.23 21.13
N SER A 310 -27.08 9.84 20.07
CA SER A 310 -27.75 11.15 20.10
C SER A 310 -27.09 12.25 20.96
N SER A 311 -26.04 12.89 20.47
CA SER A 311 -25.78 14.30 20.81
C SER A 311 -25.07 14.99 19.66
N LYS A 312 -25.75 15.98 19.08
CA LYS A 312 -25.22 16.83 18.01
C LYS A 312 -23.94 17.52 18.46
N SER A 313 -23.01 17.62 17.50
CA SER A 313 -21.94 18.61 17.35
C SER A 313 -20.53 18.24 17.84
N LEU A 314 -19.59 18.42 16.89
CA LEU A 314 -18.12 18.50 17.01
C LEU A 314 -17.37 17.24 17.42
N ASN A 315 -17.00 16.40 16.45
CA ASN A 315 -15.84 15.51 16.64
C ASN A 315 -15.16 14.98 15.37
N ILE A 316 -15.12 15.76 14.28
CA ILE A 316 -14.51 15.27 13.02
C ILE A 316 -13.20 15.99 12.66
N PHE A 317 -12.92 17.17 13.22
CA PHE A 317 -11.64 17.86 12.97
C PHE A 317 -10.86 18.29 14.21
N ALA A 318 -11.53 18.49 15.36
CA ALA A 318 -10.82 18.71 16.63
C ALA A 318 -10.00 17.47 17.05
N LEU A 319 -10.36 16.28 16.54
CA LEU A 319 -9.68 15.02 16.85
C LEU A 319 -8.28 14.89 16.22
N PHE A 320 -8.11 15.42 15.00
CA PHE A 320 -6.87 15.21 14.23
C PHE A 320 -5.66 15.96 14.81
N LEU A 321 -5.89 16.92 15.71
CA LEU A 321 -4.82 17.70 16.36
C LEU A 321 -4.96 17.81 17.88
N TYR A 322 -6.13 17.51 18.45
CA TYR A 322 -6.36 17.63 19.89
C TYR A 322 -6.74 16.30 20.58
N VAL A 323 -7.14 15.25 19.85
CA VAL A 323 -7.73 14.06 20.49
C VAL A 323 -6.98 12.78 20.12
N ASN A 324 -5.70 12.79 20.45
CA ASN A 324 -5.14 11.63 21.15
C ASN A 324 -5.51 11.65 22.65
N LEU A 325 -6.25 12.65 23.15
CA LEU A 325 -6.38 12.96 24.58
C LEU A 325 -7.71 12.64 25.28
N GLU A 326 -8.78 12.21 24.60
CA GLU A 326 -10.07 11.95 25.31
C GLU A 326 -10.66 10.55 25.12
N TYR A 327 -9.96 9.63 24.44
CA TYR A 327 -10.43 8.25 24.33
C TYR A 327 -9.35 7.18 24.48
N TYR A 328 -8.11 7.57 24.75
CA TYR A 328 -7.18 6.64 25.38
C TYR A 328 -7.61 6.54 26.84
N GLU A 329 -7.96 5.34 27.28
CA GLU A 329 -8.00 5.00 28.69
C GLU A 329 -6.81 5.68 29.40
N ILE A 330 -7.09 6.17 30.60
CA ILE A 330 -6.29 6.97 31.53
C ILE A 330 -4.80 6.53 31.72
N LYS A 331 -4.37 5.43 31.08
CA LYS A 331 -3.03 4.81 31.15
C LYS A 331 -1.91 5.50 30.35
N HIS A 332 -2.19 6.37 29.37
CA HIS A 332 -1.14 6.99 28.53
C HIS A 332 -1.12 8.53 28.54
N LEU A 333 -1.85 9.15 29.48
CA LEU A 333 -1.91 10.61 29.60
C LEU A 333 -0.52 11.24 29.81
N ASP A 334 0.37 10.52 30.49
CA ASP A 334 1.73 10.97 30.77
C ASP A 334 2.63 10.97 29.54
N TRP A 335 2.52 9.96 28.67
CA TRP A 335 3.26 9.91 27.41
C TRP A 335 2.82 11.02 26.47
N ILE A 336 1.51 11.30 26.39
CA ILE A 336 1.00 12.37 25.54
C ILE A 336 1.42 13.74 26.10
N LYS A 337 1.37 13.94 27.42
CA LYS A 337 1.92 15.15 28.04
C LYS A 337 3.41 15.31 27.73
N GLN A 338 4.18 14.22 27.73
CA GLN A 338 5.61 14.22 27.39
C GLN A 338 5.85 14.62 25.93
N GLU A 339 5.17 13.99 24.97
CA GLU A 339 5.29 14.31 23.54
C GLU A 339 4.74 15.69 23.19
N TRP A 340 3.67 16.13 23.87
CA TRP A 340 3.16 17.48 23.71
C TRP A 340 4.14 18.51 24.29
N ASN A 341 4.71 18.24 25.48
CA ASN A 341 5.68 19.13 26.10
C ASN A 341 6.95 19.32 25.26
N SER A 342 7.37 18.33 24.48
CA SER A 342 8.53 18.45 23.57
C SER A 342 8.21 19.25 22.29
N ARG A 343 6.93 19.45 21.96
CA ARG A 343 6.48 20.03 20.68
C ARG A 343 5.71 21.34 20.81
N LYS A 344 5.19 21.65 22.00
CA LYS A 344 4.31 22.81 22.26
C LYS A 344 4.91 24.15 21.84
N ASP A 345 6.24 24.28 21.88
CA ASP A 345 6.93 25.53 21.60
C ASP A 345 7.09 25.83 20.09
N TRP A 346 7.23 24.79 19.26
CA TRP A 346 7.53 24.96 17.82
C TRP A 346 6.41 24.48 16.90
N TRP A 347 5.71 23.41 17.25
CA TRP A 347 4.74 22.75 16.37
C TRP A 347 3.54 23.66 16.04
N PRO A 348 2.87 24.31 17.03
CA PRO A 348 1.80 25.24 16.73
C PRO A 348 2.27 26.47 15.95
N ALA A 349 3.47 26.98 16.25
CA ALA A 349 4.03 28.15 15.56
C ALA A 349 4.31 27.87 14.07
N PHE A 350 4.77 26.66 13.75
CA PHE A 350 5.01 26.21 12.39
C PHE A 350 3.71 26.03 11.60
N HIS A 351 2.74 25.30 12.17
CA HIS A 351 1.50 24.95 11.45
C HIS A 351 0.48 26.10 11.38
N PHE A 352 0.43 26.98 12.38
CA PHE A 352 -0.52 28.10 12.46
C PHE A 352 0.12 29.45 12.18
N SER A 353 0.85 29.54 11.08
CA SER A 353 1.43 30.79 10.58
C SER A 353 0.43 31.63 9.78
N ARG A 354 0.70 32.93 9.63
CA ARG A 354 -0.10 33.82 8.75
C ARG A 354 -0.03 33.38 7.29
N TYR A 355 1.10 32.83 6.85
CA TYR A 355 1.29 32.32 5.50
C TYR A 355 0.36 31.13 5.26
N SER A 356 0.37 30.14 6.17
CA SER A 356 -0.52 28.98 6.13
C SER A 356 -1.98 29.39 6.15
N ALA A 357 -2.35 30.43 6.91
CA ALA A 357 -3.73 30.93 6.97
C ALA A 357 -4.22 31.48 5.62
N LYS A 358 -3.37 32.22 4.88
CA LYS A 358 -3.69 32.73 3.55
C LYS A 358 -3.91 31.58 2.55
N ARG A 359 -2.94 30.66 2.49
CA ARG A 359 -2.96 29.54 1.54
C ARG A 359 -4.14 28.61 1.80
N ASN A 360 -4.33 28.19 3.05
CA ASN A 360 -5.43 27.30 3.42
C ASN A 360 -6.80 27.94 3.13
N TRP A 361 -6.96 29.25 3.34
CA TRP A 361 -8.23 29.94 3.06
C TRP A 361 -8.55 29.94 1.57
N GLN A 362 -7.56 30.13 0.71
CA GLN A 362 -7.72 30.09 -0.75
C GLN A 362 -8.03 28.67 -1.26
N GLU A 363 -7.40 27.66 -0.68
CA GLU A 363 -7.58 26.26 -1.10
C GLU A 363 -8.90 25.65 -0.56
N ASN A 364 -9.22 25.89 0.72
CA ASN A 364 -10.37 25.28 1.37
C ASN A 364 -10.83 26.08 2.61
N GLU A 365 -11.93 26.82 2.48
CA GLU A 365 -12.51 27.62 3.56
C GLU A 365 -13.01 26.76 4.74
N SER A 366 -13.54 25.56 4.47
CA SER A 366 -14.08 24.66 5.50
C SER A 366 -12.97 24.12 6.39
N LEU A 367 -11.87 23.64 5.79
CA LEU A 367 -10.68 23.21 6.52
C LEU A 367 -10.05 24.37 7.30
N SER A 368 -10.06 25.57 6.73
CA SER A 368 -9.53 26.76 7.39
C SER A 368 -10.31 27.14 8.64
N TYR A 369 -11.63 26.99 8.63
CA TYR A 369 -12.49 27.20 9.79
C TYR A 369 -12.11 26.24 10.94
N GLU A 370 -11.99 24.95 10.64
CA GLU A 370 -11.61 23.93 11.63
C GLU A 370 -10.19 24.16 12.18
N LYS A 371 -9.22 24.47 11.30
CA LYS A 371 -7.87 24.84 11.73
C LYS A 371 -7.84 26.11 12.58
N ALA A 372 -8.71 27.08 12.32
CA ALA A 372 -8.80 28.29 13.12
C ALA A 372 -9.35 27.98 14.53
N LEU A 373 -10.33 27.10 14.66
CA LEU A 373 -10.81 26.62 15.96
C LEU A 373 -9.64 26.03 16.78
N VAL A 374 -8.90 25.09 16.20
CA VAL A 374 -7.76 24.44 16.86
C VAL A 374 -6.66 25.46 17.22
N ALA A 375 -6.29 26.35 16.29
CA ALA A 375 -5.30 27.40 16.54
C ALA A 375 -5.74 28.36 17.65
N GLY A 376 -7.02 28.70 17.72
CA GLY A 376 -7.58 29.58 18.75
C GLY A 376 -7.58 28.92 20.13
N VAL A 377 -7.87 27.63 20.22
CA VAL A 377 -7.81 26.87 21.47
C VAL A 377 -6.36 26.72 21.97
N LEU A 378 -5.44 26.34 21.08
CA LEU A 378 -4.03 26.08 21.43
C LEU A 378 -3.20 27.34 21.69
N LEU A 379 -3.33 28.36 20.82
CA LEU A 379 -2.47 29.55 20.83
C LEU A 379 -3.19 30.83 21.25
N GLY A 380 -4.48 30.72 21.56
CA GLY A 380 -5.32 31.86 21.91
C GLY A 380 -5.86 32.62 20.71
N LYS A 381 -6.82 33.50 21.00
CA LYS A 381 -7.49 34.39 20.02
C LYS A 381 -6.52 35.35 19.31
N ASP A 382 -5.33 35.56 19.87
CA ASP A 382 -4.36 36.51 19.36
C ASP A 382 -3.40 35.93 18.32
N CYS A 383 -3.47 34.61 18.06
CA CYS A 383 -2.61 33.95 17.10
C CYS A 383 -2.88 34.45 15.66
N LYS A 384 -1.80 34.55 14.88
CA LYS A 384 -1.84 35.17 13.54
C LYS A 384 -2.77 34.41 12.58
N TYR A 385 -2.85 33.08 12.73
CA TYR A 385 -3.74 32.23 11.93
C TYR A 385 -5.22 32.50 12.24
N PHE A 386 -5.60 32.46 13.52
CA PHE A 386 -6.98 32.69 13.95
C PHE A 386 -7.48 34.08 13.57
N LYS A 387 -6.65 35.12 13.77
CA LYS A 387 -6.99 36.49 13.39
C LYS A 387 -7.28 36.62 11.90
N TYR A 388 -6.43 36.04 11.06
CA TYR A 388 -6.60 36.11 9.61
C TYR A 388 -7.87 35.40 9.16
N VAL A 389 -8.03 34.12 9.53
CA VAL A 389 -9.19 33.31 9.12
C VAL A 389 -10.49 33.89 9.69
N SER A 390 -10.49 34.36 10.95
CA SER A 390 -11.67 34.99 11.54
C SER A 390 -12.03 36.32 10.88
N HIS A 391 -11.05 37.09 10.39
CA HIS A 391 -11.32 38.33 9.67
C HIS A 391 -11.92 38.05 8.28
N GLN A 392 -11.34 37.13 7.51
CA GLN A 392 -11.89 36.72 6.21
C GLN A 392 -13.26 36.05 6.36
N GLY A 393 -13.37 35.15 7.32
CA GLY A 393 -14.61 34.45 7.65
C GLY A 393 -15.72 35.37 8.15
N CYS A 394 -15.41 36.45 8.88
CA CYS A 394 -16.42 37.45 9.21
C CYS A 394 -16.92 38.24 7.99
N LYS A 395 -16.14 38.36 6.90
CA LYS A 395 -16.63 38.97 5.65
C LYS A 395 -17.56 38.04 4.88
N ALA A 396 -17.28 36.74 4.90
CA ALA A 396 -18.07 35.73 4.18
C ALA A 396 -19.30 35.22 4.97
N GLN A 397 -19.14 34.90 6.26
CA GLN A 397 -20.13 34.19 7.09
C GLN A 397 -20.12 34.71 8.56
N VAL A 398 -20.61 35.93 8.76
CA VAL A 398 -20.58 36.66 10.05
C VAL A 398 -21.08 35.84 11.24
N LYS A 399 -22.24 35.16 11.14
CA LYS A 399 -22.86 34.42 12.26
C LYS A 399 -21.97 33.26 12.74
N LYS A 400 -21.46 32.46 11.80
CA LYS A 400 -20.61 31.28 12.08
C LYS A 400 -19.32 31.68 12.81
N PHE A 401 -18.66 32.73 12.33
CA PHE A 401 -17.40 33.19 12.92
C PHE A 401 -17.57 33.99 14.22
N ARG A 402 -18.75 34.58 14.49
CA ARG A 402 -19.09 35.12 15.82
C ARG A 402 -19.17 34.00 16.86
N THR A 403 -19.81 32.88 16.53
CA THR A 403 -19.88 31.70 17.41
C THR A 403 -18.48 31.13 17.69
N LEU A 404 -17.65 31.02 16.64
CA LEU A 404 -16.26 30.58 16.78
C LEU A 404 -15.46 31.48 17.74
N LYS A 405 -15.56 32.81 17.61
CA LYS A 405 -14.88 33.76 18.51
C LYS A 405 -15.34 33.61 19.96
N LYS A 406 -16.64 33.45 20.20
CA LYS A 406 -17.18 33.21 21.55
C LYS A 406 -16.64 31.91 22.13
N PHE A 407 -16.61 30.84 21.34
CA PHE A 407 -16.09 29.54 21.77
C PHE A 407 -14.61 29.61 22.15
N VAL A 408 -13.77 30.17 21.28
CA VAL A 408 -12.33 30.30 21.53
C VAL A 408 -12.05 31.18 22.75
N THR A 409 -12.83 32.25 22.96
CA THR A 409 -12.69 33.10 24.15
C THR A 409 -12.97 32.33 25.44
N LYS A 410 -13.90 31.36 25.40
CA LYS A 410 -14.26 30.53 26.56
C LYS A 410 -13.25 29.40 26.82
N HIS A 411 -12.59 28.88 25.79
CA HIS A 411 -11.84 27.62 25.85
C HIS A 411 -10.35 27.72 25.49
N SER A 412 -9.80 28.92 25.24
CA SER A 412 -8.38 29.03 24.92
C SER A 412 -7.46 28.70 26.10
N ALA A 413 -6.41 27.92 25.87
CA ALA A 413 -5.41 27.55 26.87
C ALA A 413 -4.70 28.77 27.52
N ALA A 414 -4.56 29.87 26.76
CA ALA A 414 -4.04 31.14 27.27
C ALA A 414 -5.01 31.90 28.21
N CYS A 415 -6.32 31.60 28.18
CA CYS A 415 -7.27 32.09 29.18
C CYS A 415 -7.26 31.22 30.44
N LEU A 416 -7.00 29.92 30.30
CA LEU A 416 -6.92 28.99 31.43
C LEU A 416 -5.68 29.22 32.30
N SER A 417 -4.62 29.85 31.77
CA SER A 417 -3.49 30.32 32.60
C SER A 417 -3.75 31.65 33.31
N ILE A 418 -4.87 32.35 33.03
CA ILE A 418 -5.23 33.64 33.63
C ILE A 418 -6.30 33.47 34.73
N SER A 419 -7.08 32.39 34.70
CA SER A 419 -7.98 31.99 35.78
C SER A 419 -7.32 30.93 36.64
N GLY A 420 -6.46 31.34 37.58
CA GLY A 420 -5.72 30.44 38.47
C GLY A 420 -6.61 29.45 39.22
N LEU A 421 -6.69 28.23 38.68
CA LEU A 421 -7.25 27.02 39.29
C LEU A 421 -6.29 25.86 39.00
#